data_AF-A0A7N2LFK9-F1
#
_entry.id   AF-A0A7N2LFK9-F1
#
_cell.length_a   1.000
_cell.length_b   1.000
_cell.length_c   1.000
_cell.angle_alpha   90.00
_cell.angle_beta   90.00
_cell.angle_gamma   90.00
#
_symmetry.space_group_name_H-M   'P 1'
#
loop_
_entity.id
_entity.type
_entity.pdbx_description
1 polymer ?
#
loop_
_entity_poly.entity_id
_entity_poly.type
_entity_poly.pdbx_seq_one_letter_code
_entity_poly.pdbx_strand_id
1 'polypeptide(L)'
;MVGFGNWEFSPIDLENPFPNYEGSVHLWQGDDDRIVAIPLQRFIAKKLPWIQYHELPGAGHFFAYSNEMSQVIIKTLLFGD
;
A
#
# COMPACT_ATOMS: atom_id res chain seq x y z
N MET A 1 6.84 -16.27 -6.71
CA MET A 1 5.83 -15.44 -6.02
C MET A 1 6.15 -15.48 -4.54
N VAL A 2 6.65 -14.37 -3.99
CA VAL A 2 7.10 -14.25 -2.59
C VAL A 2 5.88 -13.85 -1.74
N GLY A 3 4.86 -14.71 -1.68
CA GLY A 3 3.57 -14.40 -1.05
C GLY A 3 3.04 -15.45 -0.07
N PHE A 4 3.59 -16.68 -0.11
CA PHE A 4 3.15 -17.79 0.73
C PHE A 4 4.38 -18.42 1.37
N GLY A 5 4.63 -18.11 2.64
CA GLY A 5 5.77 -18.61 3.38
C GLY A 5 5.70 -18.19 4.84
N ASN A 6 6.48 -18.87 5.69
CA ASN A 6 6.73 -18.40 7.04
C ASN A 6 7.80 -17.32 6.97
N TRP A 7 7.46 -16.11 7.40
CA TRP A 7 8.38 -14.99 7.46
C TRP A 7 8.89 -14.82 8.88
N GLU A 8 10.16 -14.47 9.01
CA GLU A 8 10.79 -14.20 10.30
C GLU A 8 10.32 -12.87 10.92
N PHE A 9 9.59 -12.06 10.17
CA PHE A 9 9.06 -10.77 10.62
C PHE A 9 7.64 -10.54 10.12
N SER A 10 6.89 -9.71 10.85
CA SER A 10 5.58 -9.21 10.43
C SER A 10 5.69 -7.78 9.90
N PRO A 11 4.99 -7.41 8.81
CA PRO A 11 4.95 -6.02 8.35
C PRO A 11 4.49 -5.04 9.44
N ILE A 12 3.59 -5.45 10.34
CA ILE A 12 3.08 -4.60 11.43
C ILE A 12 4.10 -4.32 12.54
N ASP A 13 5.26 -4.98 12.52
CA ASP A 13 6.35 -4.75 13.47
C ASP A 13 7.35 -3.70 12.94
N LEU A 14 7.13 -3.16 11.74
CA LEU A 14 8.01 -2.15 11.14
C LEU A 14 7.88 -0.79 11.82
N GLU A 15 9.01 -0.19 12.14
CA GLU A 15 9.09 1.22 12.56
C GLU A 15 9.03 2.15 11.34
N ASN A 16 8.63 3.41 11.56
CA ASN A 16 8.63 4.41 10.50
C ASN A 16 10.07 4.65 10.00
N PRO A 17 10.41 4.34 8.73
CA PRO A 17 11.75 4.56 8.21
C PRO A 17 12.09 6.04 7.97
N PHE A 18 11.10 6.94 7.98
CA PHE A 18 11.25 8.38 7.76
C PHE A 18 10.70 9.19 8.94
N PRO A 19 11.32 9.10 10.13
CA PRO A 19 10.81 9.76 11.33
C PRO A 19 10.98 11.29 11.31
N ASN A 20 11.87 11.84 10.47
CA ASN A 20 12.11 13.29 10.37
C ASN A 20 11.59 13.87 9.05
N TYR A 21 10.53 13.27 8.49
CA TYR A 21 9.85 13.76 7.28
C TYR A 21 10.74 13.78 6.03
N GLU A 22 11.74 12.89 5.95
CA GLU A 22 12.64 12.77 4.80
C GLU A 22 11.99 12.02 3.61
N GLY A 23 10.84 11.39 3.86
CA GLY A 23 10.11 10.61 2.87
C GLY A 23 8.75 10.14 3.41
N SER A 24 8.05 9.37 2.59
CA SER A 24 6.76 8.78 2.92
C SER A 24 6.66 7.36 2.38
N VAL A 25 5.87 6.52 3.04
CA VAL A 25 5.52 5.18 2.56
C VAL A 25 4.03 5.18 2.24
N HIS A 26 3.70 4.71 1.04
CA HIS A 26 2.34 4.66 0.53
C HIS A 26 1.96 3.22 0.18
N LEU A 27 0.72 2.84 0.46
CA LEU A 27 0.17 1.52 0.19
C LEU A 27 -1.13 1.65 -0.61
N TRP A 28 -1.15 1.12 -1.84
CA TRP A 28 -2.35 1.08 -2.67
C TRP A 28 -2.97 -0.31 -2.69
N GLN A 29 -4.30 -0.39 -2.61
CA GLN A 29 -5.04 -1.64 -2.67
C GLN A 29 -6.35 -1.45 -3.43
N GLY A 30 -6.58 -2.30 -4.43
CA GLY A 30 -7.90 -2.43 -5.05
C GLY A 30 -8.89 -3.14 -4.12
N ASP A 31 -10.11 -2.61 -3.99
CA ASP A 31 -11.15 -3.21 -3.13
C ASP A 31 -11.82 -4.44 -3.73
N ASP A 32 -11.74 -4.60 -5.05
CA ASP A 32 -12.17 -5.77 -5.82
C ASP A 32 -11.03 -6.78 -6.06
N ASP A 33 -9.92 -6.68 -5.31
CA ASP A 33 -8.84 -7.66 -5.35
C ASP A 33 -9.30 -9.03 -4.84
N ARG A 34 -9.24 -10.02 -5.73
CA ARG A 34 -9.66 -11.41 -5.46
C ARG A 34 -8.52 -12.32 -5.04
N ILE A 35 -7.29 -11.80 -4.95
CA ILE A 35 -6.09 -12.53 -4.54
C ILE A 35 -5.70 -12.11 -3.12
N VAL A 36 -5.67 -10.80 -2.85
CA VAL A 36 -5.34 -10.25 -1.53
C VAL A 36 -6.57 -9.56 -0.94
N ALA A 37 -7.01 -10.03 0.23
CA ALA A 37 -8.21 -9.52 0.87
C ALA A 37 -7.99 -8.10 1.45
N ILE A 38 -8.88 -7.17 1.11
CA ILE A 38 -8.83 -5.78 1.57
C ILE A 38 -8.72 -5.56 3.10
N PRO A 39 -9.33 -6.38 3.99
CA PRO A 39 -9.21 -6.15 5.42
C PRO A 39 -7.77 -6.24 5.92
N LEU A 40 -6.89 -6.99 5.22
CA LEU A 40 -5.48 -7.10 5.57
C LEU A 40 -4.77 -5.76 5.46
N GLN A 41 -4.96 -5.03 4.35
CA GLN A 41 -4.30 -3.74 4.15
C GLN A 41 -4.87 -2.66 5.07
N ARG A 42 -6.18 -2.66 5.29
CA ARG A 42 -6.82 -1.80 6.30
C ARG A 42 -6.24 -2.05 7.70
N PHE A 43 -5.99 -3.31 8.06
CA PHE A 43 -5.38 -3.66 9.34
C PHE A 43 -3.93 -3.18 9.44
N ILE A 44 -3.12 -3.37 8.39
CA ILE A 44 -1.73 -2.90 8.33
C ILE A 44 -1.69 -1.36 8.47
N ALA A 45 -2.49 -0.64 7.68
CA ALA A 45 -2.56 0.83 7.74
C ALA A 45 -3.00 1.34 9.13
N LYS A 46 -3.93 0.64 9.78
CA LYS A 46 -4.34 0.97 11.16
C LYS A 46 -3.22 0.74 12.18
N LYS A 47 -2.39 -0.28 11.99
CA LYS A 47 -1.27 -0.61 12.90
C LYS A 47 -0.05 0.26 12.66
N LEU A 48 0.17 0.70 11.42
CA LEU A 48 1.30 1.50 10.97
C LEU A 48 0.78 2.85 10.46
N PRO A 49 0.42 3.80 11.36
CA PRO A 49 -0.20 5.07 10.97
C PRO A 49 0.73 6.00 10.16
N TRP A 50 2.00 5.65 10.04
CA TRP A 50 2.97 6.33 9.17
C TRP A 50 2.83 5.91 7.68
N ILE A 51 2.06 4.86 7.38
CA ILE A 51 1.73 4.47 6.00
C ILE A 51 0.54 5.30 5.51
N GLN A 52 0.70 5.92 4.34
CA GLN A 52 -0.38 6.56 3.60
C GLN A 52 -1.16 5.49 2.83
N TYR A 53 -2.37 5.15 3.28
CA TYR A 53 -3.18 4.10 2.65
C TYR A 53 -4.15 4.65 1.61
N HIS A 54 -4.15 4.02 0.43
CA HIS A 54 -4.93 4.39 -0.75
C HIS A 54 -5.79 3.20 -1.18
N GLU A 55 -7.06 3.23 -0.83
CA GLU A 55 -8.03 2.24 -1.29
C GLU A 55 -8.63 2.67 -2.62
N LEU A 56 -8.66 1.76 -3.60
CA LEU A 56 -9.07 2.04 -4.97
C LEU A 56 -10.41 1.33 -5.28
N PRO A 57 -11.54 2.06 -5.33
CA PRO A 57 -12.85 1.49 -5.59
C PRO A 57 -12.98 0.85 -6.98
N GLY A 58 -13.52 -0.37 -7.04
CA GLY A 58 -13.71 -1.17 -8.25
C GLY A 58 -12.42 -1.72 -8.86
N ALA A 59 -11.27 -1.52 -8.22
CA ALA A 59 -9.98 -1.93 -8.76
C ALA A 59 -9.60 -3.34 -8.25
N GLY A 60 -9.11 -4.18 -9.15
CA GLY A 60 -8.61 -5.53 -8.80
C GLY A 60 -7.11 -5.56 -8.50
N HIS A 61 -6.58 -6.76 -8.29
CA HIS A 61 -5.16 -7.03 -7.99
C HIS A 61 -4.17 -6.36 -8.97
N PHE A 62 -4.57 -6.23 -10.22
CA PHE A 62 -3.74 -5.76 -11.32
C PHE A 62 -3.92 -4.26 -11.64
N PHE A 63 -4.47 -3.47 -10.72
CA PHE A 63 -4.72 -2.02 -10.93
C PHE A 63 -3.50 -1.26 -11.45
N ALA A 64 -2.30 -1.64 -10.99
CA ALA A 64 -1.04 -1.00 -11.34
C ALA A 64 -0.66 -1.07 -12.83
N TYR A 65 -1.29 -1.97 -13.59
CA TYR A 65 -1.04 -2.11 -15.04
C TYR A 65 -1.87 -1.15 -15.90
N SER A 66 -2.81 -0.42 -15.32
CA SER A 66 -3.50 0.65 -16.05
C SER A 66 -2.57 1.87 -16.21
N ASN A 67 -2.58 2.47 -17.40
CA ASN A 67 -1.74 3.64 -17.69
C ASN A 67 -2.08 4.81 -16.76
N GLU A 68 -3.35 4.95 -16.41
CA GLU A 68 -3.90 5.96 -15.53
C GLU A 68 -3.30 5.83 -14.12
N MET A 69 -3.14 4.61 -13.60
CA MET A 69 -2.60 4.41 -12.25
C MET A 69 -1.12 4.78 -12.13
N SER A 70 -0.32 4.60 -13.19
CA SER A 70 1.08 5.05 -13.16
C SER A 70 1.18 6.56 -12.96
N GLN A 71 0.30 7.34 -13.61
CA GLN A 71 0.27 8.79 -13.46
C GLN A 71 -0.23 9.21 -12.08
N VAL A 72 -1.25 8.52 -11.55
CA VAL A 72 -1.75 8.76 -10.18
C VAL A 72 -0.65 8.55 -9.16
N ILE A 73 0.02 7.39 -9.18
CA ILE A 73 1.08 7.05 -8.23
C ILE A 73 2.22 8.08 -8.30
N ILE A 74 2.70 8.42 -9.51
CA ILE A 74 3.79 9.39 -9.67
C ILE A 74 3.38 10.78 -9.16
N LYS A 75 2.16 11.24 -9.46
CA LYS A 75 1.68 12.54 -8.99
C LYS A 75 1.54 12.58 -7.47
N THR A 76 0.95 11.56 -6.86
CA THR A 76 0.84 11.44 -5.40
C THR A 76 2.22 11.48 -4.74
N LEU A 77 3.22 10.76 -5.28
CA LEU A 77 4.57 10.74 -4.71
C LEU A 77 5.33 12.06 -4.90
N LEU A 78 5.07 12.81 -5.97
CA LEU A 78 5.74 14.08 -6.25
C LEU A 78 5.10 15.29 -5.56
N PHE A 79 3.76 15.30 -5.45
CA PHE A 79 3.00 16.45 -5.00
C PHE A 79 2.30 16.25 -3.65
N GLY A 80 2.16 15.00 -3.19
CA GLY A 80 1.46 14.69 -1.93
C GLY A 80 -0.07 14.72 -2.03
N ASP A 81 -0.62 14.72 -3.26
CA ASP A 81 -2.06 14.68 -3.56
C ASP A 81 -2.66 13.27 -3.46
#